data_AF-A0A2G9UEL2-F1
#
_entry.id   AF-A0A2G9UEL2-F1
#
_cell.length_a   1.000
_cell.length_b   1.000
_cell.length_c   1.000
_cell.angle_alpha   90.00
_cell.angle_beta   90.00
_cell.angle_gamma   90.00
#
_symmetry.space_group_name_H-M   'P 1'
#
loop_
_entity.id
_entity.type
_entity.pdbx_description
1 polymer ?
#
loop_
_entity_poly.entity_id
_entity_poly.type
_entity_poly.pdbx_seq_one_letter_code
_entity_poly.pdbx_strand_id
1 'polypeptide(L)'
;MAMIFHRKEVKDAFKVFTDRVLKYVFRIPRCVTLPEHEETLRLILSDDPNVLSVDELNRRCEQLASEVVEKRFIRADLEHQLQEANDVIEVLSTMIRQLQRISPDAEEDSDYASSSNVTSLPAAPPE
;
A
#
# COMPACT_ATOMS: atom_id res chain seq x y z
N MET A 1 53.15 -1.02 19.19
CA MET A 1 53.73 0.20 18.60
C MET A 1 52.56 1.08 18.16
N ALA A 2 52.17 2.06 18.98
CA ALA A 2 51.03 2.92 18.67
C ALA A 2 51.49 4.02 17.70
N MET A 3 50.95 4.04 16.48
CA MET A 3 51.18 5.16 15.56
C MET A 3 50.43 6.37 16.11
N ILE A 4 51.17 7.36 16.59
CA ILE A 4 50.61 8.65 16.99
C ILE A 4 50.47 9.47 15.72
N PHE A 5 49.25 9.58 15.22
CA PHE A 5 48.95 10.39 14.06
C PHE A 5 48.67 11.84 14.48
N HIS A 6 49.44 12.79 13.92
CA HIS A 6 49.18 14.20 14.16
C HIS A 6 47.91 14.61 13.41
N ARG A 7 46.94 15.16 14.15
CA ARG A 7 45.61 15.54 13.62
C ARG A 7 45.68 16.39 12.33
N LYS A 8 46.68 17.26 12.22
CA LYS A 8 46.89 18.12 11.04
C LYS A 8 47.27 17.29 9.81
N GLU A 9 48.23 16.39 9.95
CA GLU A 9 48.73 15.53 8.87
C GLU A 9 47.65 14.57 8.36
N VAL A 10 46.85 14.00 9.27
CA VAL A 10 45.70 13.16 8.91
C VAL A 10 44.68 13.96 8.10
N LYS A 11 44.38 15.18 8.54
CA LYS A 11 43.41 16.05 7.85
C LYS A 11 43.88 16.41 6.44
N ASP A 12 45.16 16.72 6.28
CA ASP A 12 45.74 17.05 4.98
C ASP A 12 45.77 15.83 4.06
N ALA A 13 46.13 14.65 4.59
CA ALA A 13 46.08 13.39 3.85
C ALA A 13 44.65 13.04 3.39
N PHE A 14 43.67 13.18 4.27
CA PHE A 14 42.26 12.96 3.91
C PHE A 14 41.75 13.95 2.88
N LYS A 15 42.18 15.21 2.94
CA LYS A 15 41.82 16.21 1.93
C LYS A 15 42.33 15.78 0.54
N VAL A 16 43.61 15.40 0.45
CA VAL A 16 44.21 14.93 -0.81
C VAL A 16 43.54 13.65 -1.30
N PHE A 17 43.23 12.72 -0.39
CA PHE A 17 42.51 11.50 -0.72
C PHE A 17 41.13 11.81 -1.30
N THR A 18 40.33 12.63 -0.61
CA THR A 18 38.98 13.02 -1.06
C THR A 18 39.05 13.73 -2.41
N ASP A 19 39.98 14.66 -2.61
CA ASP A 19 40.16 15.35 -3.89
C ASP A 19 40.46 14.37 -5.03
N ARG A 20 41.31 13.37 -4.78
CA ARG A 20 41.64 12.33 -5.77
C ARG A 20 40.45 11.42 -6.05
N VAL A 21 39.74 10.97 -5.02
CA VAL A 21 38.58 10.09 -5.15
C VAL A 21 37.46 10.79 -5.92
N LEU A 22 37.15 12.03 -5.58
CA LEU A 22 36.16 12.82 -6.32
C LEU A 22 36.58 13.09 -7.77
N LYS A 23 37.88 13.27 -8.03
CA LYS A 23 38.38 13.58 -9.37
C LYS A 23 38.48 12.35 -10.28
N TYR A 24 38.86 11.21 -9.75
CA TYR A 24 39.25 10.03 -10.55
C TYR A 24 38.36 8.81 -10.37
N VAL A 25 37.58 8.72 -9.28
CA VAL A 25 36.72 7.56 -9.01
C VAL A 25 35.25 7.91 -9.25
N PHE A 26 34.76 8.99 -8.63
CA PHE A 26 33.35 9.37 -8.73
C PHE A 26 33.03 10.34 -9.87
N ARG A 27 34.04 10.74 -10.65
CA ARG A 27 33.84 11.67 -11.77
C ARG A 27 33.55 10.91 -13.05
N ILE A 28 32.41 11.21 -13.65
CA ILE A 28 32.12 10.81 -15.03
C ILE A 28 32.93 11.71 -15.98
N PRO A 29 33.76 11.15 -16.88
CA PRO A 29 34.49 11.93 -17.87
C PRO A 29 33.54 12.71 -18.78
N ARG A 30 33.90 13.94 -19.17
CA ARG A 30 33.02 14.80 -19.99
C ARG A 30 32.74 14.25 -21.40
N CYS A 31 33.59 13.36 -21.90
CA CYS A 31 33.41 12.70 -23.19
C CYS A 31 32.53 11.45 -23.10
N VAL A 32 32.09 11.06 -21.90
CA VAL A 32 31.22 9.91 -21.68
C VAL A 32 29.82 10.42 -21.42
N THR A 33 28.90 10.07 -22.30
CA THR A 33 27.46 10.17 -22.02
C THR A 33 27.05 8.89 -21.32
N LEU A 34 26.37 9.01 -20.18
CA LEU A 34 25.83 7.82 -19.53
C LEU A 34 24.58 7.34 -20.29
N PRO A 35 24.32 6.02 -20.35
CA PRO A 35 23.14 5.48 -21.01
C PRO A 35 21.83 6.12 -20.53
N GLU A 36 21.71 6.47 -19.25
CA GLU A 36 20.52 7.10 -18.68
C GLU A 36 20.25 8.49 -19.28
N HIS A 37 21.28 9.20 -19.71
CA HIS A 37 21.11 10.48 -20.40
C HIS A 37 20.56 10.29 -21.81
N GLU A 38 20.95 9.22 -22.50
CA GLU A 38 20.41 8.89 -23.83
C GLU A 38 18.94 8.50 -23.73
N GLU A 39 18.58 7.69 -22.74
CA GLU A 39 17.17 7.31 -22.51
C GLU A 39 16.32 8.50 -22.10
N THR A 40 16.84 9.39 -21.24
CA THR A 40 16.14 10.63 -20.88
C THR A 40 15.92 11.52 -22.09
N LEU A 41 16.93 11.65 -22.96
CA LEU A 41 16.82 12.42 -24.20
C LEU A 41 15.79 11.79 -25.16
N ARG A 42 15.79 10.46 -25.32
CA ARG A 42 14.78 9.75 -26.12
C ARG A 42 13.38 9.99 -25.59
N LEU A 43 13.20 9.97 -24.27
CA LEU A 43 11.91 10.23 -23.63
C LEU A 43 11.43 11.66 -23.91
N ILE A 44 12.32 12.66 -23.78
CA ILE A 44 12.01 14.07 -24.05
C ILE A 44 11.62 14.30 -25.50
N LEU A 45 12.27 13.59 -26.43
CA LEU A 45 12.03 13.70 -27.87
C LEU A 45 10.97 12.70 -28.38
N SER A 46 10.32 11.95 -27.50
CA SER A 46 9.37 10.92 -27.89
C SER A 46 8.05 11.56 -28.32
N ASP A 47 7.54 11.15 -29.49
CA ASP A 47 6.20 11.50 -29.95
C ASP A 47 5.12 10.51 -29.45
N ASP A 48 5.47 9.63 -28.51
CA ASP A 48 4.55 8.65 -27.94
C ASP A 48 3.43 9.38 -27.17
N PRO A 49 2.15 9.23 -27.58
CA PRO A 49 1.02 9.88 -26.91
C PRO A 49 0.79 9.39 -25.47
N ASN A 50 1.42 8.28 -25.06
CA ASN A 50 1.35 7.78 -23.68
C ASN A 50 2.40 8.41 -22.76
N VAL A 51 3.40 9.11 -23.30
CA VAL A 51 4.39 9.83 -22.50
C VAL A 51 3.78 11.13 -22.02
N LEU A 52 3.59 11.23 -20.71
CA LEU A 52 3.02 12.42 -20.09
C LEU A 52 4.09 13.51 -20.00
N SER A 53 3.65 14.75 -20.17
CA SER A 53 4.48 15.90 -19.78
C SER A 53 4.78 15.85 -18.28
N VAL A 54 5.92 16.43 -17.87
CA VAL A 54 6.31 16.49 -16.45
C VAL A 54 5.22 17.16 -15.60
N ASP A 55 4.57 18.19 -16.12
CA ASP A 55 3.50 18.90 -15.43
C ASP A 55 2.25 18.03 -15.26
N GLU A 56 1.87 17.26 -16.28
CA GLU A 56 0.74 16.34 -16.18
C GLU A 56 1.03 15.19 -15.23
N LEU A 57 2.25 14.64 -15.27
CA LEU A 57 2.69 13.61 -14.33
C LEU A 57 2.64 14.13 -12.89
N ASN A 58 3.14 15.35 -12.64
CA ASN A 58 3.08 15.97 -11.32
C ASN A 58 1.63 16.14 -10.83
N ARG A 59 0.73 16.62 -11.69
CA ARG A 59 -0.70 16.73 -11.35
C ARG A 59 -1.32 15.38 -10.99
N ARG A 60 -1.00 14.32 -11.74
CA ARG A 60 -1.48 12.96 -11.42
C ARG A 60 -0.92 12.45 -10.11
N CYS A 61 0.35 12.74 -9.80
CA CYS A 61 0.97 12.40 -8.52
C CYS A 61 0.29 13.12 -7.36
N GLU A 62 -0.03 14.41 -7.49
CA GLU A 62 -0.74 15.19 -6.48
C GLU A 62 -2.18 14.66 -6.26
N GLN A 63 -2.90 14.36 -7.34
CA GLN A 63 -4.23 13.75 -7.29
C GLN A 63 -4.19 12.40 -6.57
N LEU A 64 -3.27 11.53 -6.95
CA LEU A 64 -3.11 10.21 -6.34
C LEU A 64 -2.74 10.33 -4.86
N ALA A 65 -1.87 11.28 -4.51
CA ALA A 65 -1.52 11.53 -3.11
C ALA A 65 -2.74 11.93 -2.27
N SER A 66 -3.59 12.81 -2.80
CA SER A 66 -4.84 13.21 -2.16
C SER A 66 -5.81 12.03 -2.00
N GLU A 67 -6.00 11.25 -3.06
CA GLU A 67 -6.90 10.09 -3.06
C GLU A 67 -6.43 9.00 -2.07
N VAL A 68 -5.13 8.77 -1.97
CA VAL A 68 -4.55 7.83 -0.99
C VAL A 68 -4.86 8.28 0.44
N VAL A 69 -4.76 9.58 0.72
CA VAL A 69 -5.09 10.11 2.05
C VAL A 69 -6.57 9.91 2.35
N GLU A 70 -7.46 10.26 1.43
CA GLU A 70 -8.91 10.07 1.58
C GLU A 70 -9.26 8.59 1.84
N LYS A 71 -8.73 7.69 1.00
CA LYS A 71 -8.96 6.24 1.15
C LYS A 71 -8.47 5.68 2.48
N ARG A 72 -7.41 6.24 3.06
CA ARG A 72 -6.92 5.85 4.39
C ARG A 72 -7.91 6.24 5.49
N PHE A 73 -8.51 7.42 5.41
CA PHE A 73 -9.55 7.85 6.35
C PHE A 73 -10.79 6.96 6.25
N ILE A 74 -11.27 6.71 5.02
CA ILE A 74 -12.41 5.82 4.79
C ILE A 74 -12.12 4.42 5.35
N ARG A 75 -10.91 3.88 5.12
CA ARG A 75 -10.54 2.57 5.64
C ARG A 75 -10.56 2.53 7.17
N ALA A 76 -10.02 3.55 7.83
CA ALA A 76 -10.01 3.64 9.29
C ALA A 76 -11.42 3.73 9.87
N ASP A 77 -12.32 4.48 9.22
CA ASP A 77 -13.73 4.58 9.62
C ASP A 77 -14.46 3.24 9.46
N LEU A 78 -14.26 2.55 8.34
CA LEU A 78 -14.83 1.22 8.13
C LEU A 78 -14.28 0.17 9.11
N GLU A 79 -12.98 0.21 9.42
CA GLU A 79 -12.37 -0.66 10.44
C GLU A 79 -13.00 -0.41 11.82
N HIS A 80 -13.29 0.85 12.17
CA HIS A 80 -13.97 1.21 13.40
C HIS A 80 -15.41 0.67 13.45
N GLN A 81 -16.18 0.90 12.39
CA GLN A 81 -17.57 0.40 12.30
C GLN A 81 -17.65 -1.12 12.37
N LEU A 82 -16.68 -1.82 11.75
CA LEU A 82 -16.60 -3.28 11.79
C LEU A 82 -16.29 -3.76 13.22
N GLN A 83 -15.41 -3.06 13.94
CA GLN A 83 -15.15 -3.38 15.34
C GLN A 83 -16.39 -3.18 16.22
N GLU A 84 -17.11 -2.06 16.07
CA GLU A 84 -18.35 -1.82 16.81
C GLU A 84 -19.40 -2.91 16.52
N ALA A 85 -19.55 -3.32 15.26
CA ALA A 85 -20.47 -4.39 14.90
C ALA A 85 -20.07 -5.72 15.54
N ASN A 86 -18.78 -6.05 15.58
CA ASN A 86 -18.28 -7.25 16.25
C ASN A 86 -18.55 -7.22 17.76
N ASP A 87 -18.33 -6.08 18.41
CA ASP A 87 -18.60 -5.92 19.85
C ASP A 87 -20.09 -6.15 20.15
N VAL A 88 -20.98 -5.60 19.32
CA VAL A 88 -22.44 -5.83 19.43
C VAL A 88 -22.79 -7.31 19.24
N ILE A 89 -22.20 -7.97 18.23
CA ILE A 89 -22.41 -9.41 17.98
C ILE A 89 -21.95 -10.24 19.19
N GLU A 90 -20.84 -9.88 19.83
CA GLU A 90 -20.35 -10.57 21.02
C GLU A 90 -21.33 -10.43 22.20
N VAL A 91 -21.82 -9.21 22.45
CA VAL A 91 -22.85 -8.95 23.47
C VAL A 91 -24.13 -9.75 23.19
N LEU A 92 -24.64 -9.72 21.96
CA LEU A 92 -25.83 -10.49 21.60
C LEU A 92 -25.61 -12.00 21.76
N SER A 93 -24.43 -12.50 21.35
CA SER A 93 -24.06 -13.91 21.48
C SER A 93 -23.99 -14.35 22.95
N THR A 94 -23.44 -13.50 23.83
CA THR A 94 -23.39 -13.78 25.27
C THR A 94 -24.78 -13.75 25.91
N MET A 95 -25.64 -12.79 25.53
CA MET A 95 -27.03 -12.75 25.99
C MET A 95 -27.82 -13.99 25.56
N ILE A 96 -27.70 -14.42 24.30
CA ILE A 96 -28.35 -15.64 23.79
C ILE A 96 -27.89 -16.87 24.59
N ARG A 97 -26.57 -17.01 24.83
CA ARG A 97 -26.04 -18.12 25.65
C ARG A 97 -26.56 -18.09 27.08
N GLN A 98 -26.73 -16.92 27.67
CA GLN A 98 -27.29 -16.78 29.01
C GLN A 98 -28.78 -17.17 29.04
N LEU A 99 -29.57 -16.74 28.05
CA LEU A 99 -30.98 -17.12 27.92
C LEU A 99 -31.14 -18.64 27.74
N GLN A 100 -30.32 -19.27 26.90
CA GLN A 100 -30.30 -20.72 26.71
C GLN A 100 -29.98 -21.47 28.01
N ARG A 101 -29.13 -20.92 28.89
CA ARG A 101 -28.82 -21.51 30.20
C ARG A 101 -29.95 -21.37 31.22
N ILE A 102 -30.75 -20.31 31.14
CA ILE A 102 -31.86 -20.03 32.05
C ILE A 102 -33.13 -20.78 31.63
N SER A 103 -33.25 -21.16 30.36
CA SER A 103 -34.34 -21.98 29.82
C SER A 103 -33.86 -23.40 29.48
N PRO A 104 -33.52 -24.26 30.46
CA PRO A 104 -33.13 -25.64 30.18
C PRO A 104 -34.29 -26.54 29.75
N ASP A 105 -35.56 -26.11 29.95
CA ASP A 105 -36.75 -26.90 29.62
C ASP A 105 -37.60 -26.19 28.55
N ALA A 106 -37.19 -26.35 27.29
CA ALA A 106 -38.10 -26.31 26.15
C ALA A 106 -37.59 -27.29 25.10
N GLU A 107 -37.28 -28.51 25.53
CA GLU A 107 -37.15 -29.65 24.62
C GLU A 107 -38.53 -30.30 24.50
N GLU A 108 -38.93 -30.50 23.23
CA GLU A 108 -39.90 -31.47 22.74
C GLU A 108 -41.40 -31.17 22.94
N ASP A 109 -41.97 -30.48 21.95
CA ASP A 109 -43.14 -31.01 21.22
C ASP A 109 -43.42 -30.19 19.94
N SER A 110 -43.02 -30.73 18.78
CA SER A 110 -43.95 -31.03 17.68
C SER A 110 -43.20 -31.37 16.40
N ASP A 111 -43.27 -32.65 16.12
CA ASP A 111 -43.09 -33.31 14.85
C ASP A 111 -43.62 -32.55 13.62
N TYR A 112 -42.88 -32.70 12.52
CA TYR A 112 -43.34 -32.87 11.14
C TYR A 112 -44.61 -32.13 10.70
N ALA A 113 -44.47 -31.11 9.84
CA ALA A 113 -45.06 -31.10 8.49
C ALA A 113 -44.85 -29.77 7.75
N SER A 114 -44.58 -29.89 6.44
CA SER A 114 -44.93 -28.92 5.39
C SER A 114 -44.18 -27.57 5.35
N SER A 115 -43.55 -27.12 4.27
CA SER A 115 -43.59 -27.55 2.89
C SER A 115 -42.30 -27.13 2.19
N SER A 116 -41.73 -28.06 1.44
CA SER A 116 -40.91 -27.77 0.27
C SER A 116 -41.71 -26.90 -0.71
N ASN A 117 -41.39 -25.62 -0.82
CA ASN A 117 -41.72 -24.85 -2.01
C ASN A 117 -40.42 -24.53 -2.75
N VAL A 118 -40.12 -25.43 -3.67
CA VAL A 118 -39.34 -25.15 -4.87
C VAL A 118 -40.14 -24.11 -5.67
N THR A 119 -39.63 -22.89 -5.79
CA THR A 119 -40.07 -21.96 -6.83
C THR A 119 -38.88 -21.71 -7.75
N SER A 120 -38.95 -22.38 -8.89
CA SER A 120 -38.10 -22.29 -10.07
C SER A 120 -37.95 -20.86 -10.61
N LEU A 121 -36.69 -20.41 -10.78
CA LEU A 121 -36.34 -19.29 -11.64
C LEU A 121 -36.54 -19.70 -13.12
N PRO A 122 -37.19 -18.89 -13.97
CA PRO A 122 -37.10 -19.05 -15.41
C PRO A 122 -35.80 -18.43 -15.95
N ALA A 123 -35.16 -19.19 -16.83
CA ALA A 123 -33.90 -18.88 -17.50
C ALA A 123 -34.00 -17.67 -18.45
N ALA A 124 -32.87 -16.96 -18.58
CA ALA A 124 -32.64 -15.96 -19.60
C ALA A 124 -32.66 -16.58 -21.01
N PRO A 125 -33.22 -15.91 -22.04
CA PRO A 125 -33.03 -16.30 -23.43
C PRO A 125 -31.67 -15.81 -23.98
N PRO A 126 -31.03 -16.56 -24.89
CA PRO A 126 -29.73 -16.23 -25.46
C PRO A 126 -29.81 -15.35 -26.73
N GLU A 127 -28.67 -14.68 -26.97
CA GLU A 127 -28.21 -13.84 -28.09
C GLU A 127 -28.86 -12.47 -28.32
#